data_AF-A0A349LMZ2-F1
#
_entry.id   AF-A0A349LMZ2-F1
#
_cell.length_a   1.000
_cell.length_b   1.000
_cell.length_c   1.000
_cell.angle_alpha   90.00
_cell.angle_beta   90.00
_cell.angle_gamma   90.00
#
_symmetry.space_group_name_H-M   'P 1'
#
loop_
_entity.id
_entity.type
_entity.pdbx_description
1 polymer ?
#
loop_
_entity_poly.entity_id
_entity_poly.type
_entity_poly.pdbx_seq_one_letter_code
_entity_poly.pdbx_strand_id
1 'polypeptide(L)'
;MVPRLQLLALVMPYTAFFPGDYLSTSRFIRAVFLSRSVPTNFTTAQASAAAGHILGSFDIPPGAVTLPASNPYGGASGGYEITEWSVVANNKEMPYSVKMYENTNIYSYDLKKIDVNAKEIKYTKLDKLKIVFPLN
;
A
#
# COMPACT_ATOMS: atom_id res chain seq x y z
N MET A 1 -21.37 32.34 4.43
CA MET A 1 -20.12 32.61 5.16
C MET A 1 -19.89 31.45 6.12
N VAL A 2 -19.02 30.52 5.76
CA VAL A 2 -18.57 29.40 6.61
C VAL A 2 -17.04 29.50 6.60
N PRO A 3 -16.37 29.68 7.74
CA PRO A 3 -14.93 29.87 7.73
C PRO A 3 -14.26 28.55 7.38
N ARG A 4 -13.59 28.55 6.23
CA ARG A 4 -12.72 27.47 5.76
C ARG A 4 -11.61 27.30 6.80
N LEU A 5 -11.59 26.15 7.46
CA LEU A 5 -10.50 25.74 8.33
C LEU A 5 -9.23 25.69 7.49
N GLN A 6 -8.47 26.78 7.48
CA GLN A 6 -7.13 26.82 6.92
C GLN A 6 -6.26 26.03 7.91
N LEU A 7 -6.03 24.77 7.59
CA LEU A 7 -4.91 24.04 8.16
C LEU A 7 -3.66 24.78 7.69
N LEU A 8 -3.17 25.67 8.53
CA LEU A 8 -1.93 26.40 8.39
C LEU A 8 -0.83 25.35 8.21
N ALA A 9 -0.43 25.12 6.96
CA ALA A 9 0.78 24.39 6.64
C ALA A 9 1.92 25.25 7.16
N LEU A 10 2.31 24.97 8.41
CA LEU A 10 3.54 25.42 9.02
C LEU A 10 4.66 25.15 8.01
N VAL A 11 5.29 26.22 7.54
CA VAL A 11 6.62 26.17 6.94
C VAL A 11 7.49 25.41 7.94
N MET A 12 7.92 24.19 7.62
CA MET A 12 8.83 23.44 8.49
C MET A 12 10.27 23.61 7.99
N PRO A 13 11.03 24.62 8.47
CA PRO A 13 12.45 24.38 8.68
C PRO A 13 12.58 23.44 9.88
N TYR A 14 13.62 22.61 9.88
CA TYR A 14 13.93 21.56 10.86
C TYR A 14 13.21 20.22 10.62
N THR A 15 14.03 19.26 10.18
CA THR A 15 13.84 17.81 10.23
C THR A 15 12.62 17.36 11.02
N ALA A 16 11.52 17.09 10.32
CA ALA A 16 10.33 16.51 10.92
C ALA A 16 10.69 15.11 11.46
N PHE A 17 10.54 14.90 12.77
CA PHE A 17 10.57 13.56 13.35
C PHE A 17 9.44 12.76 12.71
N PHE A 18 9.82 11.75 11.93
CA PHE A 18 8.88 10.89 11.24
C PHE A 18 8.82 9.54 11.94
N PRO A 19 7.66 9.10 12.45
CA PRO A 19 7.58 7.85 13.20
C PRO A 19 7.97 6.69 12.29
N GLY A 20 8.98 5.94 12.70
CA GLY A 20 9.63 4.87 11.93
C GLY A 20 9.12 3.46 12.24
N ASP A 21 8.46 3.26 13.38
CA ASP A 21 7.95 1.96 13.81
C ASP A 21 6.68 1.51 13.07
N TYR A 22 6.26 0.27 13.30
CA TYR A 22 5.14 -0.39 12.62
C TYR A 22 3.82 -0.39 13.41
N LEU A 23 3.74 0.32 14.55
CA LEU A 23 2.49 0.46 15.29
C LEU A 23 1.42 1.14 14.42
N SER A 24 0.16 0.81 14.65
CA SER A 24 -0.97 1.34 13.88
C SER A 24 -1.00 2.87 13.86
N THR A 25 -0.76 3.52 14.99
CA THR A 25 -0.71 4.99 15.11
C THR A 25 0.42 5.59 14.27
N SER A 26 1.62 5.01 14.33
CA SER A 26 2.78 5.45 13.56
C SER A 26 2.56 5.30 12.05
N ARG A 27 1.98 4.16 11.63
CA ARG A 27 1.59 3.94 10.23
C ARG A 27 0.51 4.95 9.78
N PHE A 28 -0.47 5.25 10.62
CA PHE A 28 -1.49 6.24 10.29
C PHE A 28 -0.91 7.64 10.06
N ILE A 29 -0.04 8.12 10.96
CA ILE A 29 0.62 9.42 10.83
C ILE A 29 1.46 9.47 9.53
N ARG A 30 2.24 8.42 9.27
CA ARG A 30 3.03 8.28 8.05
C ARG A 30 2.15 8.32 6.79
N ALA A 31 1.02 7.62 6.79
CA ALA A 31 0.10 7.58 5.66
C ALA A 31 -0.51 8.96 5.36
N VAL A 32 -0.95 9.68 6.40
CA VAL A 32 -1.49 11.02 6.23
C VAL A 32 -0.44 11.95 5.64
N PHE A 33 0.76 11.99 6.21
CA PHE A 33 1.83 12.86 5.74
C PHE A 33 2.25 12.56 4.29
N LEU A 34 2.55 11.29 3.98
CA LEU A 34 2.97 10.88 2.64
C LEU A 34 1.88 11.10 1.58
N SER A 35 0.61 10.87 1.92
CA SER A 35 -0.50 11.13 1.00
C SER A 35 -0.69 12.62 0.69
N ARG A 36 -0.26 13.52 1.59
CA ARG A 36 -0.30 14.98 1.39
C ARG A 36 0.93 15.52 0.68
N SER A 37 2.06 14.80 0.68
CA SER A 37 3.27 15.23 -0.02
C SER A 37 3.24 14.96 -1.53
N VAL A 38 2.28 14.17 -2.03
CA VAL A 38 2.14 13.90 -3.47
C VAL A 38 1.70 15.17 -4.22
N PRO A 39 2.40 15.59 -5.30
CA PRO A 39 2.00 16.74 -6.09
C PRO A 39 0.60 16.59 -6.70
N THR A 40 -0.20 17.65 -6.61
CA THR A 40 -1.61 17.65 -7.06
C THR A 40 -1.77 17.70 -8.58
N ASN A 41 -0.71 17.95 -9.32
CA ASN A 41 -0.68 18.01 -10.78
C ASN A 41 -0.26 16.67 -11.44
N PHE A 42 -0.10 15.61 -10.65
CA PHE A 42 0.22 14.28 -11.18
C PHE A 42 -0.91 13.75 -12.06
N THR A 43 -0.52 13.13 -13.18
CA THR A 43 -1.41 12.29 -13.98
C THR A 43 -1.89 11.09 -13.16
N THR A 44 -2.96 10.42 -13.60
CA THR A 44 -3.49 9.23 -12.89
C THR A 44 -2.43 8.14 -12.73
N ALA A 45 -1.61 7.92 -13.76
CA ALA A 45 -0.52 6.95 -13.75
C ALA A 45 0.57 7.32 -12.73
N GLN A 46 0.98 8.60 -12.68
CA GLN A 46 1.95 9.09 -11.69
C GLN A 46 1.41 8.99 -10.27
N ALA A 47 0.13 9.32 -10.04
CA ALA A 47 -0.51 9.16 -8.74
C ALA A 47 -0.58 7.70 -8.31
N SER A 48 -0.87 6.78 -9.24
CA SER A 48 -0.87 5.33 -8.97
C SER A 48 0.53 4.80 -8.62
N ALA A 49 1.57 5.25 -9.34
CA ALA A 49 2.95 4.92 -9.04
C ALA A 49 3.38 5.48 -7.66
N ALA A 50 3.03 6.74 -7.36
CA ALA A 50 3.28 7.35 -6.05
C ALA A 50 2.59 6.58 -4.92
N ALA A 51 1.34 6.15 -5.10
CA ALA A 51 0.64 5.31 -4.14
C ALA A 51 1.40 3.99 -3.87
N GLY A 52 1.93 3.35 -4.92
CA GLY A 52 2.78 2.17 -4.78
C GLY A 52 4.04 2.41 -3.94
N HIS A 53 4.75 3.53 -4.18
CA HIS A 53 5.91 3.92 -3.37
C HIS A 53 5.55 4.24 -1.92
N ILE A 54 4.41 4.90 -1.69
CA ILE A 54 3.90 5.19 -0.34
C ILE A 54 3.62 3.87 0.39
N LEU A 55 2.91 2.93 -0.24
CA LEU A 55 2.63 1.61 0.32
C LEU A 55 3.91 0.84 0.67
N GLY A 56 4.96 0.97 -0.15
CA GLY A 56 6.27 0.39 0.16
C GLY A 56 6.90 0.90 1.46
N SER A 57 6.54 2.09 1.94
CA SER A 57 6.98 2.60 3.25
C SER A 57 6.33 1.88 4.45
N PHE A 58 5.37 0.99 4.19
CA PHE A 58 4.66 0.19 5.20
C PHE A 58 4.96 -1.31 5.09
N ASP A 59 5.85 -1.72 4.18
CA ASP A 59 6.24 -3.13 4.07
C ASP A 59 6.90 -3.58 5.40
N ILE A 60 6.28 -4.55 6.06
CA ILE A 60 6.78 -5.21 7.27
C ILE A 60 7.58 -6.44 6.85
N PRO A 61 8.92 -6.44 7.00
CA PRO A 61 9.70 -7.64 6.78
C PRO A 61 9.58 -8.60 7.98
N PRO A 62 9.81 -9.90 7.78
CA PRO A 62 9.80 -10.90 8.83
C PRO A 62 10.67 -10.49 10.01
N GLY A 63 10.12 -10.60 11.22
CA GLY A 63 10.81 -10.31 12.47
C GLY A 63 10.85 -8.84 12.88
N ALA A 64 10.46 -7.90 12.02
CA ALA A 64 10.34 -6.48 12.41
C ALA A 64 9.20 -6.23 13.41
N VAL A 65 8.16 -7.06 13.37
CA VAL A 65 7.09 -7.11 14.36
C VAL A 65 6.94 -8.55 14.83
N THR A 66 7.00 -8.77 16.14
CA THR A 66 6.77 -10.08 16.76
C THR A 66 5.61 -9.98 17.74
N LEU A 67 4.81 -11.04 17.79
CA LEU A 67 3.65 -11.14 18.67
C LEU A 67 3.89 -12.33 19.60
N PRO A 68 3.95 -12.11 20.93
CA PRO A 68 3.93 -13.23 21.86
C PRO A 68 2.59 -13.96 21.74
N ALA A 69 2.57 -15.27 22.02
CA ALA A 69 1.35 -16.08 21.95
C ALA A 69 0.23 -15.57 22.89
N SER A 70 0.59 -14.79 23.92
CA SER A 70 -0.34 -14.13 24.84
C SER A 70 -0.96 -12.84 24.28
N ASN A 71 -0.54 -12.37 23.10
CA ASN A 71 -1.04 -11.13 22.53
C ASN A 71 -2.45 -11.34 21.92
N PRO A 72 -3.49 -10.62 22.39
CA PRO A 72 -4.85 -10.77 21.88
C PRO A 72 -5.00 -10.36 20.40
N TYR A 73 -4.02 -9.65 19.84
CA TYR A 73 -4.05 -9.15 18.46
C TYR A 73 -3.35 -10.09 17.46
N GLY A 74 -2.69 -11.17 17.92
CA GLY A 74 -1.88 -12.07 17.07
C GLY A 74 -2.51 -13.40 16.69
N GLY A 75 -3.85 -13.51 16.71
CA GLY A 75 -4.53 -14.72 16.25
C GLY A 75 -4.22 -15.98 17.08
N ALA A 76 -3.81 -15.82 18.35
CA ALA A 76 -3.58 -16.88 19.33
C ALA A 76 -2.43 -17.87 19.05
N SER A 77 -1.57 -17.60 18.06
CA SER A 77 -0.31 -18.32 17.88
C SER A 77 0.83 -17.30 17.85
N GLY A 78 1.87 -17.52 18.67
CA GLY A 78 3.04 -16.64 18.66
C GLY A 78 3.70 -16.64 17.28
N GLY A 79 4.21 -15.48 16.84
CA GLY A 79 4.75 -15.35 15.48
C GLY A 79 5.31 -13.97 15.17
N TYR A 80 5.53 -13.72 13.89
CA TYR A 80 5.89 -12.41 13.36
C TYR A 80 4.87 -11.97 12.31
N GLU A 81 4.68 -10.66 12.17
CA GLU A 81 3.83 -10.11 11.10
C GLU A 81 4.67 -9.86 9.83
N ILE A 82 3.99 -9.93 8.68
CA ILE A 82 4.51 -9.49 7.39
C ILE A 82 3.44 -8.70 6.66
N THR A 83 3.85 -7.88 5.69
CA THR A 83 2.93 -7.36 4.68
C THR A 83 2.74 -8.43 3.60
N GLU A 84 1.67 -9.22 3.69
CA GLU A 84 1.40 -10.34 2.77
C GLU A 84 1.16 -9.88 1.31
N TRP A 85 0.48 -8.75 1.13
CA TRP A 85 0.33 -8.09 -0.18
C TRP A 85 0.01 -6.60 -0.02
N SER A 86 0.20 -5.85 -1.10
CA SER A 86 -0.19 -4.44 -1.24
C SER A 86 -1.00 -4.24 -2.52
N VAL A 87 -2.00 -3.35 -2.47
CA VAL A 87 -2.89 -3.07 -3.60
C VAL A 87 -2.95 -1.58 -3.90
N VAL A 88 -2.86 -1.23 -5.18
CA VAL A 88 -3.23 0.09 -5.71
C VAL A 88 -4.43 -0.07 -6.65
N ALA A 89 -5.55 0.54 -6.28
CA ALA A 89 -6.77 0.56 -7.09
C ALA A 89 -6.98 1.97 -7.68
N ASN A 90 -7.04 2.07 -9.01
CA ASN A 90 -7.27 3.33 -9.70
C ASN A 90 -8.70 3.37 -10.24
N ASN A 91 -9.55 4.18 -9.62
CA ASN A 91 -10.99 4.25 -9.95
C ASN A 91 -11.31 5.01 -11.24
N LYS A 92 -10.33 5.68 -11.87
CA LYS A 92 -10.54 6.45 -13.11
C LYS A 92 -10.20 5.61 -14.34
N GLU A 93 -9.04 4.97 -14.33
CA GLU A 93 -8.59 4.13 -15.44
C GLU A 93 -8.95 2.66 -15.22
N MET A 94 -9.33 2.29 -13.99
CA MET A 94 -9.74 0.95 -13.57
C MET A 94 -8.69 -0.17 -13.59
N PRO A 95 -7.35 0.06 -13.54
CA PRO A 95 -6.43 -1.00 -13.16
C PRO A 95 -6.50 -1.26 -11.65
N TYR A 96 -6.50 -2.55 -11.30
CA TYR A 96 -6.33 -3.06 -9.93
C TYR A 96 -4.99 -3.76 -9.85
N SER A 97 -4.02 -3.15 -9.19
CA SER A 97 -2.63 -3.60 -9.17
C SER A 97 -2.29 -4.21 -7.81
N VAL A 98 -1.73 -5.42 -7.82
CA VAL A 98 -1.37 -6.20 -6.63
C VAL A 98 0.12 -6.52 -6.64
N LYS A 99 0.79 -6.30 -5.51
CA LYS A 99 2.17 -6.74 -5.23
C LYS A 99 2.11 -7.75 -4.08
N MET A 100 2.64 -8.95 -4.27
CA MET A 100 2.70 -9.99 -3.23
C MET A 100 3.96 -9.84 -2.37
N TYR A 101 4.01 -10.49 -1.21
CA TYR A 101 5.22 -10.54 -0.38
C TYR A 101 6.35 -11.33 -1.07
N GLU A 102 6.02 -12.48 -1.65
CA GLU A 102 6.98 -13.45 -2.17
C GLU A 102 7.73 -12.95 -3.42
N ASN A 103 7.21 -11.92 -4.09
CA ASN A 103 7.86 -11.33 -5.25
C ASN A 103 7.52 -9.84 -5.40
N THR A 104 8.45 -9.09 -5.99
CA THR A 104 8.30 -7.63 -6.18
C THR A 104 7.66 -7.26 -7.52
N ASN A 105 7.15 -8.23 -8.29
CA ASN A 105 6.41 -7.90 -9.51
C ASN A 105 5.05 -7.31 -9.13
N ILE A 106 4.55 -6.40 -9.95
CA ILE A 106 3.20 -5.85 -9.82
C ILE A 106 2.31 -6.51 -10.87
N TYR A 107 1.26 -7.19 -10.42
CA TYR A 107 0.23 -7.78 -11.28
C TYR A 107 -0.93 -6.81 -11.39
N SER A 108 -1.23 -6.34 -12.61
CA SER A 108 -2.31 -5.39 -12.86
C SER A 108 -3.46 -6.05 -13.62
N TYR A 109 -4.67 -5.90 -13.08
CA TYR A 109 -5.91 -6.41 -13.63
C TYR A 109 -6.75 -5.26 -14.16
N ASP A 110 -7.14 -5.32 -15.43
CA ASP A 110 -8.01 -4.32 -16.05
C ASP A 110 -9.48 -4.62 -15.70
N LEU A 111 -10.00 -3.89 -14.70
CA LEU A 111 -11.36 -4.11 -14.22
C LEU A 111 -12.43 -3.70 -15.24
N LYS A 112 -12.09 -2.94 -16.30
CA LYS A 112 -13.05 -2.62 -17.39
C LYS A 112 -13.41 -3.85 -18.21
N LYS A 113 -12.58 -4.89 -18.18
CA LYS A 113 -12.77 -6.14 -18.91
C LYS A 113 -13.52 -7.20 -18.10
N ILE A 114 -13.99 -6.85 -16.91
CA ILE A 114 -14.80 -7.75 -16.09
C ILE A 114 -16.21 -7.81 -16.69
N ASP A 115 -16.71 -9.04 -16.81
CA ASP A 115 -18.12 -9.29 -17.09
C ASP A 115 -18.89 -9.19 -15.78
N VAL A 116 -19.59 -8.08 -15.58
CA VAL A 116 -20.40 -7.80 -14.38
C VAL A 116 -21.68 -8.65 -14.32
N ASN A 117 -22.06 -9.32 -15.41
CA ASN A 117 -23.23 -10.20 -15.48
C ASN A 117 -22.84 -11.69 -15.44
N ALA A 118 -21.58 -11.99 -15.14
CA ALA A 118 -21.11 -13.36 -15.03
C ALA A 118 -21.93 -14.13 -14.00
N LYS A 119 -22.36 -15.35 -14.35
CA LYS A 119 -23.14 -16.23 -13.47
C LYS A 119 -22.29 -16.91 -12.38
N GLU A 120 -20.98 -16.86 -12.53
CA GLU A 120 -20.01 -17.50 -11.66
C GLU A 120 -18.89 -16.52 -11.30
N ILE A 121 -18.35 -16.66 -10.09
CA ILE A 121 -17.21 -15.86 -9.63
C ILE A 121 -15.95 -16.33 -10.35
N LYS A 122 -15.23 -15.39 -10.97
CA LYS A 122 -13.92 -15.66 -11.58
C LYS A 122 -12.81 -15.43 -10.58
N TYR A 123 -11.89 -16.39 -10.48
CA TYR A 123 -10.71 -16.32 -9.63
C TYR A 123 -9.45 -16.24 -10.49
N THR A 124 -8.44 -15.51 -10.04
CA THR A 124 -7.10 -15.54 -10.62
C THR A 124 -6.09 -15.85 -9.53
N LYS A 125 -5.22 -16.84 -9.79
CA LYS A 125 -4.16 -17.21 -8.85
C LYS A 125 -3.03 -16.18 -8.86
N LEU A 126 -2.54 -15.83 -7.67
CA LEU A 126 -1.49 -14.84 -7.43
C LEU A 126 -0.15 -15.53 -7.07
N ASP A 127 0.27 -16.51 -7.87
CA ASP A 127 1.40 -17.40 -7.55
C ASP A 127 2.58 -17.30 -8.55
N LYS A 128 2.63 -16.26 -9.38
CA LYS A 128 3.65 -16.17 -10.42
C LYS A 128 5.03 -15.86 -9.83
N LEU A 129 6.02 -16.64 -10.28
CA LEU A 129 7.43 -16.51 -9.92
C LEU A 129 8.01 -15.15 -10.36
N LYS A 130 9.09 -14.72 -9.69
CA LYS A 130 9.93 -13.59 -10.09
C LYS A 130 10.24 -13.69 -11.59
N ILE A 131 9.99 -12.63 -12.36
CA ILE A 131 10.26 -12.63 -13.80
C ILE A 131 11.78 -12.55 -13.96
N VAL A 132 12.39 -13.60 -14.50
CA VAL A 132 13.81 -13.63 -14.84
C VAL A 132 13.90 -13.46 -16.36
N PHE A 133 14.45 -12.33 -16.80
CA PHE A 133 14.76 -12.13 -18.21
C PHE A 133 16.10 -12.79 -18.50
N PRO A 134 16.17 -13.78 -19.41
CA PRO A 134 17.46 -14.31 -19.85
C PRO A 134 18.25 -13.18 -20.50
N LEU A 135 19.54 -13.10 -20.19
CA LEU A 135 20.43 -12.11 -20.80
C LEU A 135 21.04 -12.64 -22.11
N ASN A 136 20.76 -13.91 -22.45
CA ASN A 136 21.33 -14.67 -23.55
C ASN A 136 20.55 -15.98 -23.78
#